data_AF-A0A1V4J0G4-F1
#
_entry.id   AF-A0A1V4J0G4-F1
#
_cell.length_a   1.000
_cell.length_b   1.000
_cell.length_c   1.000
_cell.angle_alpha   90.00
_cell.angle_beta   90.00
_cell.angle_gamma   90.00
#
_symmetry.space_group_name_H-M   'P 1'
#
loop_
_entity.id
_entity.type
_entity.pdbx_description
1 polymer ?
#
loop_
_entity_poly.entity_id
_entity_poly.type
_entity_poly.pdbx_seq_one_letter_code
_entity_poly.pdbx_strand_id
1 'polypeptide(L)' 'MNSYVLSFQEVDKTKVSIVSGKGANLGELSRITGIIVPEDFCVTTEAYKKIIESNQEFYRLP' A
#
# COMPACT_ATOMS: atom_id res chain seq x y z
N MET A 1 13.43 -8.71 0.56
CA MET A 1 12.71 -8.67 1.85
C MET A 1 11.36 -8.04 1.56
N ASN A 2 10.26 -8.77 1.72
CA ASN A 2 8.91 -8.21 1.52
C ASN A 2 8.58 -7.32 2.72
N SER A 3 8.56 -6.00 2.52
CA SER A 3 8.01 -5.11 3.52
C SER A 3 6.50 -5.08 3.36
N TYR A 4 5.77 -5.55 4.37
CA TYR A 4 4.31 -5.47 4.43
C TYR A 4 3.79 -4.05 4.60
N VAL A 5 4.70 -3.10 4.88
CA VAL A 5 4.44 -1.68 5.03
C VAL A 5 5.43 -0.89 4.19
N LEU A 6 4.95 0.16 3.51
CA LEU A 6 5.77 1.10 2.75
C LEU A 6 5.40 2.51 3.16
N SER A 7 6.37 3.32 3.56
CA SER A 7 6.17 4.75 3.78
C SER A 7 5.78 5.46 2.47
N PHE A 8 5.15 6.63 2.55
CA PHE A 8 4.83 7.40 1.34
C PHE A 8 6.08 7.78 0.53
N GLN A 9 7.24 7.95 1.18
CA GLN A 9 8.52 8.24 0.51
C GLN A 9 9.07 7.04 -0.29
N GLU A 10 8.59 5.82 -0.04
CA GLU A 10 8.98 4.59 -0.76
C GLU A 10 8.03 4.23 -1.92
N VAL A 11 6.96 5.01 -2.08
CA VAL A 11 5.88 4.78 -3.03
C VAL A 11 5.87 5.85 -4.11
N ASP A 12 5.52 5.44 -5.32
CA ASP A 12 5.27 6.31 -6.47
C ASP A 12 4.16 5.69 -7.34
N LYS A 13 3.80 6.36 -8.44
CA LYS A 13 2.79 5.89 -9.39
C LYS A 13 3.05 4.51 -10.01
N THR A 14 4.27 3.98 -9.94
CA THR A 14 4.60 2.64 -10.46
C THR A 14 4.15 1.52 -9.51
N LYS A 15 3.89 1.85 -8.24
CA LYS A 15 3.55 0.88 -7.18
C LYS A 15 2.05 0.72 -6.91
N VAL A 16 1.20 1.11 -7.86
CA VAL A 16 -0.27 0.99 -7.74
C VAL A 16 -0.72 -0.44 -7.45
N SER A 17 -0.08 -1.46 -8.02
CA SER A 17 -0.41 -2.88 -7.74
C SER A 17 -0.08 -3.31 -6.31
N ILE A 18 0.82 -2.59 -5.63
CA ILE A 18 1.30 -2.91 -4.28
C ILE A 18 0.50 -2.16 -3.22
N VAL A 19 0.09 -0.91 -3.47
CA VAL A 19 -0.54 -0.04 -2.46
C VAL A 19 -1.85 0.63 -2.89
N SER A 20 -2.42 0.20 -4.02
CA SER A 20 -3.56 0.83 -4.72
C SER A 20 -3.27 2.24 -5.26
N GLY A 21 -4.25 2.81 -6.00
CA GLY A 21 -4.15 4.17 -6.54
C GLY A 21 -4.08 5.25 -5.46
N LYS A 22 -4.69 5.04 -4.28
CA LYS A 22 -4.64 6.01 -3.19
C LYS A 22 -3.24 6.12 -2.60
N GLY A 23 -2.61 4.98 -2.28
CA GLY A 23 -1.25 4.94 -1.75
C GLY A 23 -0.24 5.52 -2.75
N ALA A 24 -0.37 5.15 -4.02
CA ALA A 24 0.44 5.71 -5.10
C ALA A 24 0.33 7.24 -5.20
N ASN A 25 -0.89 7.79 -5.18
CA ASN A 25 -1.10 9.24 -5.24
C ASN A 25 -0.54 9.97 -4.01
N LEU A 26 -0.67 9.40 -2.81
CA LEU A 26 -0.08 9.99 -1.59
C LEU A 26 1.46 9.99 -1.66
N GLY A 27 2.06 8.94 -2.21
CA GLY A 27 3.49 8.89 -2.49
C GLY A 27 3.94 9.97 -3.46
N GLU A 28 3.23 10.17 -4.58
CA GLU A 28 3.52 11.27 -5.52
C GLU A 28 3.38 12.64 -4.85
N LEU A 29 2.28 12.88 -4.12
CA LEU A 29 2.04 14.16 -3.41
C LEU A 29 3.16 14.48 -2.41
N SER A 30 3.70 13.47 -1.72
CA SER A 30 4.77 13.65 -0.73
C SER A 30 6.09 14.18 -1.32
N ARG A 31 6.27 14.07 -2.64
CA ARG A 31 7.47 14.54 -3.35
C ARG A 31 7.33 15.94 -3.94
N ILE A 32 6.12 16.51 -3.92
CA ILE A 32 5.87 17.83 -4.49
C ILE A 32 6.29 18.89 -3.47
N THR A 33 7.29 19.69 -3.84
CA THR A 33 7.73 20.83 -3.02
C THR A 33 6.56 21.76 -2.70
N GLY A 34 6.36 22.04 -1.41
CA GLY A 34 5.28 22.91 -0.93
C GLY A 34 3.99 22.19 -0.56
N ILE A 35 3.86 20.88 -0.83
CA ILE A 35 2.78 20.04 -0.31
C ILE A 35 3.27 19.29 0.93
N ILE A 36 2.56 19.44 2.04
CA ILE A 36 2.85 18.71 3.28
C ILE A 36 1.90 17.53 3.37
N VAL A 37 2.42 16.34 3.08
CA VAL A 37 1.75 15.07 3.38
C VAL A 37 2.24 14.61 4.75
N PRO A 38 1.34 14.27 5.69
CA PRO A 38 1.75 13.70 6.98
C PRO A 38 2.58 12.44 6.81
N GLU A 39 3.54 12.22 7.71
CA GLU A 39 4.30 10.97 7.76
C GLU A 39 3.37 9.80 8.06
N ASP A 40 3.31 8.84 7.15
CA ASP A 40 2.46 7.66 7.25
C ASP A 40 2.93 6.57 6.27
N PHE A 41 2.22 5.43 6.26
CA PHE A 41 2.54 4.26 5.46
C PHE A 41 1.32 3.59 4.84
N CYS A 42 1.58 2.78 3.82
CA CYS A 42 0.63 1.89 3.18
C CYS A 42 0.89 0.45 3.64
N VAL A 43 -0.16 -0.27 4.04
CA VAL A 43 -0.11 -1.73 4.13
C VAL A 43 -0.23 -2.29 2.71
N THR A 44 0.67 -3.19 2.33
CA THR A 44 0.76 -3.69 0.95
C THR A 44 -0.29 -4.76 0.64
N THR A 45 -0.62 -4.92 -0.63
CA THR A 45 -1.50 -6.00 -1.13
C THR A 45 -0.92 -7.38 -0.85
N GLU A 46 0.40 -7.53 -0.76
CA GLU A 46 1.06 -8.78 -0.33
C GLU A 46 0.76 -9.11 1.13
N ALA A 47 0.67 -8.11 2.01
CA ALA A 47 0.26 -8.32 3.41
C ALA A 47 -1.18 -8.86 3.46
N TYR A 48 -2.07 -8.26 2.67
CA TYR A 48 -3.45 -8.73 2.55
C TYR A 48 -3.51 -10.19 2.05
N LYS A 49 -2.84 -10.51 0.94
CA LYS A 49 -2.79 -11.87 0.38
C LYS A 49 -2.33 -12.89 1.42
N LYS A 50 -1.27 -12.57 2.17
CA LYS A 50 -0.73 -13.46 3.19
C LYS A 50 -1.75 -13.81 4.28
N ILE A 51 -2.55 -12.83 4.72
CA ILE A 51 -3.57 -13.03 5.73
C ILE A 51 -4.74 -13.86 5.16
N ILE A 52 -5.23 -13.51 3.97
CA ILE A 52 -6.38 -14.20 3.39
C ILE A 52 -6.07 -15.64 2.96
N GLU A 53 -4.83 -15.95 2.53
CA GLU A 53 -4.41 -17.32 2.18
C GLU A 53 -4.69 -18.33 3.30
N SER A 54 -4.58 -17.88 4.55
CA SER A 54 -4.85 -18.72 5.73
C SER A 54 -6.30 -18.70 6.21
N ASN A 55 -7.16 -17.90 5.59
CA ASN A 55 -8.54 -17.69 6.01
C ASN A 55 -9.51 -18.51 5.13
N GLN A 56 -9.83 -19.73 5.57
CA GLN A 56 -10.74 -20.62 4.84
C GLN A 56 -12.17 -20.08 4.73
N GLU A 57 -12.64 -19.29 5.69
CA GLU A 57 -13.98 -18.71 5.67
C GLU A 57 -14.10 -17.63 4.57
N PHE A 58 -13.02 -16.89 4.31
CA PHE A 58 -12.98 -15.89 3.24
C PHE A 58 -13.26 -16.51 1.86
N TYR A 59 -12.71 -17.70 1.59
CA TYR A 59 -12.91 -18.42 0.32
C TYR A 59 -14.25 -19.18 0.22
N ARG A 60 -15.05 -19.19 1.31
CA ARG A 60 -16.41 -19.77 1.32
C ARG A 60 -17.48 -18.72 1.07
N LEU A 61 -17.11 -17.43 1.01
CA LEU A 61 -18.05 -16.36 0.66
C LEU A 61 -18.53 -16.54 -0.80
N PRO A 62 -19.83 -16.37 -1.07
CA PRO A 62 -20.42 -16.58 -2.39
C PRO A 62 -19.93 -15.57 -3.45
#